data_AF-A0A9E3Z816-F1
#
_entry.id   AF-A0A9E3Z816-F1
#
_cell.length_a   1.000
_cell.length_b   1.000
_cell.length_c   1.000
_cell.angle_alpha   90.00
_cell.angle_beta   90.00
_cell.angle_gamma   90.00
#
_symmetry.space_group_name_H-M   'P 1'
#
loop_
_entity.id
_entity.type
_entity.pdbx_description
1 polymer ?
#
loop_
_entity_poly.entity_id
_entity_poly.type
_entity_poly.pdbx_seq_one_letter_code
_entity_poly.pdbx_strand_id
1 'polypeptide(L)'
;MTEKALKTASGRDKPWLFRTYAGHSSAAASNALYRTNLARGQTGLSVAFDLPTQTGYDSDHPLAKGEVGKVGVPITSLDDMTTLFEGIPLDAMNTSMTINATAPWLLALYVAVAERQGVDRAKLQGTVQNDIVKEYLSRGTHIYPPKPSLRLIGDVVGFTYREIPKWNPTNVCSYHLQEAGATPVQELAYALATAIAVLDDVRGRVPEADFPKVVGRISFFVNAGIRFVTELCKMRAFVELWDEICRDRYGVEDPAHRRFRYGVQVNSLGLTEQQPENNVHRILIEMLAVTLSKNARARAVQLPAWNEA
;
A
#
# COMPACT_ATOMS: atom_id res chain seq x y z
N MET A 1 7.61 37.45 5.30
CA MET A 1 6.76 36.24 5.37
C MET A 1 5.32 36.70 5.24
N THR A 2 4.65 36.39 4.12
CA THR A 2 3.29 36.87 3.86
C THR A 2 2.28 36.20 4.78
N GLU A 3 1.29 36.99 5.22
CA GLU A 3 0.12 36.68 6.08
C GLU A 3 -0.59 35.33 5.81
N LYS A 4 -0.38 34.74 4.63
CA LYS A 4 -0.90 33.41 4.24
C LYS A 4 -0.22 32.25 4.98
N ALA A 5 0.97 32.44 5.56
CA ALA A 5 1.68 31.42 6.34
C ALA A 5 1.14 31.24 7.77
N LEU A 6 0.31 32.17 8.26
CA LEU A 6 -0.22 32.15 9.64
C LEU A 6 -1.63 31.51 9.75
N LYS A 7 -2.21 31.05 8.64
CA LYS A 7 -3.60 30.51 8.59
C LYS A 7 -3.74 29.00 8.67
N THR A 8 -2.75 28.26 9.16
CA THR A 8 -2.80 26.77 9.25
C THR A 8 -2.91 26.21 10.66
N ALA A 9 -3.14 27.01 11.70
CA ALA A 9 -3.16 26.55 13.09
C ALA A 9 -4.52 26.72 13.79
N SER A 10 -5.61 26.13 13.26
CA SER A 10 -6.89 26.13 13.99
C SER A 10 -7.62 24.79 14.06
N GLY A 11 -6.93 23.66 13.91
CA GLY A 11 -7.50 22.35 14.17
C GLY A 11 -6.43 21.31 14.48
N ARG A 12 -6.69 20.46 15.48
CA ARG A 12 -5.88 19.26 15.71
C ARG A 12 -5.92 18.42 14.44
N ASP A 13 -4.75 18.00 14.00
CA ASP A 13 -4.58 17.09 12.87
C ASP A 13 -5.37 15.78 13.09
N LYS A 14 -6.17 15.36 12.09
CA LYS A 14 -6.89 14.06 12.14
C LYS A 14 -5.90 12.91 12.31
N PRO A 15 -6.08 11.92 13.20
CA PRO A 15 -5.11 10.82 13.37
C PRO A 15 -4.85 10.04 12.07
N TRP A 16 -3.74 9.28 12.01
CA TRP A 16 -3.47 8.36 10.91
C TRP A 16 -4.50 7.22 10.88
N LEU A 17 -4.61 6.54 9.74
CA LEU A 17 -5.40 5.32 9.65
C LEU A 17 -4.66 4.19 10.36
N PHE A 18 -5.34 3.55 11.31
CA PHE A 18 -4.89 2.29 11.89
C PHE A 18 -5.33 1.16 10.97
N ARG A 19 -4.35 0.51 10.33
CA ARG A 19 -4.56 -0.61 9.44
C ARG A 19 -3.76 -1.80 9.95
N THR A 20 -4.48 -2.78 10.48
CA THR A 20 -3.88 -4.08 10.78
C THR A 20 -3.94 -4.93 9.53
N TYR A 21 -2.77 -5.38 9.07
CA TYR A 21 -2.66 -6.36 8.00
C TYR A 21 -3.10 -7.71 8.53
N ALA A 22 -4.13 -8.28 7.91
CA ALA A 22 -4.76 -9.48 8.39
C ALA A 22 -5.37 -10.29 7.24
N GLY A 23 -5.39 -11.60 7.42
CA GLY A 23 -5.93 -12.59 6.50
C GLY A 23 -5.23 -13.90 6.76
N HIS A 24 -6.00 -14.96 7.04
CA HIS A 24 -5.47 -16.31 7.19
C HIS A 24 -6.60 -17.33 7.07
N SER A 25 -6.22 -18.58 6.80
CA SER A 25 -7.10 -19.75 6.75
C SER A 25 -8.12 -19.67 5.61
N SER A 26 -9.23 -18.95 5.79
CA SER A 26 -10.33 -18.89 4.82
C SER A 26 -10.93 -17.50 4.73
N ALA A 27 -11.72 -17.25 3.68
CA ALA A 27 -12.43 -15.99 3.49
C ALA A 27 -13.39 -15.68 4.66
N ALA A 28 -14.13 -16.68 5.14
CA ALA A 28 -15.05 -16.53 6.27
C ALA A 28 -14.32 -16.22 7.59
N ALA A 29 -13.21 -16.91 7.88
CA ALA A 29 -12.41 -16.65 9.07
C ALA A 29 -11.78 -15.25 9.03
N SER A 30 -11.27 -14.85 7.86
CA SER A 30 -10.71 -13.51 7.64
C SER A 30 -11.77 -12.41 7.78
N ASN A 31 -12.98 -12.62 7.25
CA ASN A 31 -14.12 -11.71 7.43
C ASN A 31 -14.47 -11.54 8.93
N ALA A 32 -14.58 -12.63 9.68
CA ALA A 32 -14.88 -12.58 11.12
C ALA A 32 -13.81 -11.78 11.89
N LEU A 33 -12.54 -11.95 11.52
CA LEU A 33 -11.43 -11.17 12.07
C LEU A 33 -11.55 -9.68 11.71
N TYR A 34 -11.84 -9.34 10.45
CA TYR A 34 -12.04 -7.96 10.01
C TYR A 34 -13.15 -7.28 10.80
N ARG A 35 -14.33 -7.93 10.92
CA ARG A 35 -15.46 -7.40 11.68
C ARG A 35 -15.12 -7.20 13.16
N THR A 36 -14.39 -8.14 13.75
CA THR A 36 -13.89 -8.04 15.14
C THR A 36 -12.98 -6.83 15.31
N ASN A 37 -12.02 -6.63 14.39
CA ASN A 37 -11.09 -5.52 14.50
C ASN A 37 -11.75 -4.16 14.23
N LEU A 38 -12.69 -4.08 13.27
CA LEU A 38 -13.50 -2.89 13.03
C LEU A 38 -14.30 -2.51 14.28
N ALA A 39 -14.92 -3.49 14.96
CA ALA A 39 -15.62 -3.26 16.22
C ALA A 39 -14.69 -2.78 17.36
N ARG A 40 -13.38 -3.07 17.28
CA ARG A 40 -12.35 -2.62 18.23
C ARG A 40 -11.68 -1.29 17.82
N GLY A 41 -12.17 -0.61 16.78
CA GLY A 41 -11.71 0.71 16.38
C GLY A 41 -10.70 0.75 15.24
N GLN A 42 -10.46 -0.37 14.53
CA GLN A 42 -9.76 -0.34 13.24
C GLN A 42 -10.56 0.53 12.25
N THR A 43 -9.87 1.38 11.49
CA THR A 43 -10.51 2.42 10.64
C THR A 43 -10.31 2.20 9.14
N GLY A 44 -9.56 1.17 8.76
CA GLY A 44 -9.39 0.74 7.37
C GLY A 44 -8.96 -0.72 7.32
N LEU A 45 -9.24 -1.40 6.21
CA LEU A 45 -8.91 -2.82 6.03
C LEU A 45 -7.56 -2.95 5.32
N SER A 46 -6.83 -4.02 5.63
CA SER A 46 -5.60 -4.39 4.92
C SER A 46 -5.57 -5.90 4.74
N VAL A 47 -5.80 -6.34 3.50
CA VAL A 47 -6.01 -7.74 3.14
C VAL A 47 -4.67 -8.39 2.80
N ALA A 48 -4.37 -9.47 3.51
CA ALA A 48 -3.28 -10.40 3.23
C ALA A 48 -3.78 -11.58 2.41
N PHE A 49 -3.27 -11.78 1.20
CA PHE A 49 -3.63 -12.94 0.35
C PHE A 49 -2.61 -14.06 0.52
N ASP A 50 -3.04 -15.30 0.35
CA ASP A 50 -2.12 -16.44 0.43
C ASP A 50 -1.17 -16.50 -0.79
N LEU A 51 -0.14 -17.34 -0.71
CA LEU A 51 0.87 -17.42 -1.76
C LEU A 51 0.29 -17.88 -3.12
N PRO A 52 -0.60 -18.89 -3.19
CA PRO A 52 -1.29 -19.25 -4.44
C PRO A 52 -2.02 -18.07 -5.10
N THR A 53 -2.83 -17.33 -4.35
CA THR A 53 -3.55 -16.15 -4.87
C THR A 53 -2.60 -15.07 -5.39
N GLN A 54 -1.46 -14.87 -4.69
CA GLN A 54 -0.44 -13.90 -5.11
C GLN A 54 0.29 -14.31 -6.40
N THR A 55 0.45 -15.61 -6.61
CA THR A 55 1.18 -16.20 -7.75
C THR A 55 0.27 -16.68 -8.88
N GLY A 56 -1.04 -16.47 -8.76
CA GLY A 56 -2.02 -16.73 -9.83
C GLY A 56 -2.44 -18.19 -9.96
N TYR A 57 -2.34 -18.97 -8.88
CA TYR A 57 -2.81 -20.34 -8.83
C TYR A 57 -4.11 -20.47 -8.05
N ASP A 58 -5.02 -21.29 -8.58
CA ASP A 58 -6.19 -21.75 -7.83
C ASP A 58 -5.77 -22.70 -6.69
N SER A 59 -6.64 -22.83 -5.68
CA SER A 59 -6.34 -23.62 -4.48
C SER A 59 -6.21 -25.12 -4.74
N ASP A 60 -6.77 -25.63 -5.83
CA ASP A 60 -6.66 -27.03 -6.26
C ASP A 60 -5.48 -27.28 -7.21
N HIS A 61 -4.74 -26.24 -7.59
CA HIS A 61 -3.56 -26.38 -8.44
C HIS A 61 -2.45 -27.18 -7.72
N PRO A 62 -1.75 -28.12 -8.38
CA PRO A 62 -0.73 -28.95 -7.74
C PRO A 62 0.38 -28.16 -7.03
N LEU A 63 0.77 -27.00 -7.55
CA LEU A 63 1.79 -26.12 -6.95
C LEU A 63 1.27 -25.31 -5.75
N ALA A 64 -0.04 -25.23 -5.53
CA ALA A 64 -0.62 -24.53 -4.38
C ALA A 64 -0.63 -25.38 -3.11
N LYS A 65 -0.42 -26.70 -3.24
CA LYS A 65 -0.52 -27.66 -2.14
C LYS A 65 0.41 -27.29 -0.99
N GLY A 66 -0.15 -27.11 0.20
CA GLY A 66 0.58 -26.78 1.43
C GLY A 66 0.71 -25.28 1.70
N GLU A 67 0.34 -24.42 0.75
CA GLU A 67 0.43 -22.96 0.87
C GLU A 67 -0.94 -22.26 0.92
N VAL A 68 -2.02 -22.99 0.57
CA VAL A 68 -3.41 -22.49 0.62
C VAL A 68 -3.76 -22.03 2.04
N GLY A 69 -4.13 -20.76 2.18
CA GLY A 69 -4.58 -20.18 3.45
C GLY A 69 -3.51 -20.03 4.54
N LYS A 70 -2.24 -20.35 4.26
CA LYS A 70 -1.18 -20.41 5.28
C LYS A 70 -0.69 -19.02 5.71
N VAL A 71 -0.48 -18.13 4.74
CA VAL A 71 0.10 -16.78 4.95
C VAL A 71 -0.89 -15.65 4.61
N GLY A 72 -2.14 -16.00 4.34
CA GLY A 72 -3.15 -15.06 3.86
C GLY A 72 -4.48 -15.74 3.59
N VAL A 73 -5.46 -14.98 3.11
CA VAL A 73 -6.73 -15.53 2.63
C VAL A 73 -6.58 -16.11 1.21
N PRO A 74 -7.08 -17.33 0.93
CA PRO A 74 -7.21 -17.85 -0.42
C PRO A 74 -8.37 -17.17 -1.15
N ILE A 75 -8.16 -16.64 -2.35
CA ILE A 75 -9.21 -16.09 -3.21
C ILE A 75 -9.04 -16.65 -4.62
N THR A 76 -9.94 -17.56 -5.00
CA THR A 76 -9.96 -18.20 -6.33
C THR A 76 -11.12 -17.71 -7.18
N SER A 77 -12.16 -17.18 -6.53
CA SER A 77 -13.42 -16.83 -7.20
C SER A 77 -14.04 -15.53 -6.67
N LEU A 78 -15.07 -15.07 -7.38
CA LEU A 78 -15.91 -13.98 -6.90
C LEU A 78 -16.67 -14.35 -5.62
N ASP A 79 -16.99 -15.62 -5.42
CA ASP A 79 -17.71 -16.08 -4.24
C ASP A 79 -16.82 -16.01 -2.99
N ASP A 80 -15.53 -16.37 -3.10
CA ASP A 80 -14.57 -16.18 -2.01
C ASP A 80 -14.43 -14.70 -1.63
N MET A 81 -14.33 -13.82 -2.63
CA MET A 81 -14.26 -12.37 -2.41
C MET A 81 -15.56 -11.83 -1.79
N THR A 82 -16.71 -12.39 -2.19
CA THR A 82 -18.02 -12.04 -1.62
C THR A 82 -18.07 -12.43 -0.15
N THR A 83 -17.66 -13.65 0.20
CA THR A 83 -17.56 -14.12 1.58
C THR A 83 -16.58 -13.27 2.40
N LEU A 84 -15.43 -12.89 1.83
CA LEU A 84 -14.43 -12.09 2.53
C LEU A 84 -15.00 -10.73 2.99
N PHE A 85 -15.88 -10.13 2.21
CA PHE A 85 -16.47 -8.81 2.49
C PHE A 85 -17.95 -8.86 2.91
N GLU A 86 -18.45 -10.02 3.28
CA GLU A 86 -19.84 -10.18 3.71
C GLU A 86 -20.16 -9.29 4.92
N GLY A 87 -21.20 -8.46 4.77
CA GLY A 87 -21.66 -7.52 5.79
C GLY A 87 -20.66 -6.41 6.13
N ILE A 88 -19.67 -6.15 5.27
CA ILE A 88 -18.77 -5.00 5.35
C ILE A 88 -19.17 -3.99 4.25
N PRO A 89 -19.60 -2.76 4.59
CA PRO A 89 -20.05 -1.77 3.61
C PRO A 89 -18.86 -1.13 2.86
N LEU A 90 -18.60 -1.57 1.63
CA LEU A 90 -17.39 -1.18 0.89
C LEU A 90 -17.29 0.30 0.51
N ASP A 91 -18.41 1.03 0.47
CA ASP A 91 -18.45 2.48 0.22
C ASP A 91 -18.01 3.33 1.43
N ALA A 92 -18.06 2.75 2.63
CA ALA A 92 -17.59 3.37 3.87
C ALA A 92 -16.17 2.93 4.26
N MET A 93 -15.59 1.94 3.57
CA MET A 93 -14.28 1.40 3.90
C MET A 93 -13.15 2.07 3.11
N ASN A 94 -11.96 2.07 3.72
CA ASN A 94 -10.72 2.31 3.02
C ASN A 94 -9.89 1.01 3.01
N THR A 95 -9.93 0.30 1.89
CA THR A 95 -9.38 -1.05 1.77
C THR A 95 -8.02 -1.03 1.11
N SER A 96 -7.03 -1.61 1.77
CA SER A 96 -5.72 -1.92 1.20
C SER A 96 -5.65 -3.38 0.80
N MET A 97 -5.17 -3.68 -0.39
CA MET A 97 -4.92 -5.03 -0.87
C MET A 97 -3.42 -5.18 -1.16
N THR A 98 -2.72 -5.97 -0.34
CA THR A 98 -1.29 -6.28 -0.54
C THR A 98 -1.16 -7.35 -1.61
N ILE A 99 -1.35 -6.94 -2.86
CA ILE A 99 -1.37 -7.81 -4.03
C ILE A 99 -0.66 -7.13 -5.19
N ASN A 100 0.05 -7.91 -6.01
CA ASN A 100 0.96 -7.40 -7.05
C ASN A 100 0.69 -8.02 -8.42
N ALA A 101 1.27 -9.17 -8.75
CA ALA A 101 1.14 -9.76 -10.09
C ALA A 101 -0.32 -10.03 -10.50
N THR A 102 -1.16 -10.39 -9.54
CA THR A 102 -2.61 -10.60 -9.72
C THR A 102 -3.46 -9.39 -9.32
N ALA A 103 -2.86 -8.22 -9.02
CA ALA A 103 -3.59 -7.03 -8.59
C ALA A 103 -4.74 -6.59 -9.51
N PRO A 104 -4.61 -6.63 -10.86
CA PRO A 104 -5.73 -6.31 -11.75
C PRO A 104 -6.94 -7.24 -11.54
N TRP A 105 -6.69 -8.54 -11.34
CA TRP A 105 -7.72 -9.54 -11.13
C TRP A 105 -8.43 -9.35 -9.78
N LEU A 106 -7.67 -9.23 -8.69
CA LEU A 106 -8.24 -9.05 -7.35
C LEU A 106 -8.98 -7.71 -7.23
N LEU A 107 -8.52 -6.66 -7.92
CA LEU A 107 -9.26 -5.39 -8.00
C LEU A 107 -10.59 -5.57 -8.75
N ALA A 108 -10.62 -6.33 -9.85
CA ALA A 108 -11.85 -6.61 -10.58
C ALA A 108 -12.86 -7.37 -9.70
N LEU A 109 -12.42 -8.38 -8.95
CA LEU A 109 -13.28 -9.10 -7.99
C LEU A 109 -13.80 -8.17 -6.90
N TYR A 110 -12.95 -7.32 -6.32
CA TYR A 110 -13.34 -6.35 -5.30
C TYR A 110 -14.42 -5.38 -5.83
N VAL A 111 -14.25 -4.87 -7.06
CA VAL A 111 -15.25 -4.02 -7.72
C VAL A 111 -16.55 -4.76 -7.94
N ALA A 112 -16.51 -6.00 -8.43
CA ALA A 112 -17.72 -6.80 -8.65
C ALA A 112 -18.49 -7.08 -7.35
N VAL A 113 -17.80 -7.30 -6.23
CA VAL A 113 -18.44 -7.41 -4.91
C VAL A 113 -19.08 -6.09 -4.50
N ALA A 114 -18.40 -4.96 -4.69
CA ALA A 114 -18.99 -3.64 -4.42
C ALA A 114 -20.27 -3.40 -5.23
N GLU A 115 -20.27 -3.76 -6.52
CA GLU A 115 -21.45 -3.65 -7.37
C GLU A 115 -22.59 -4.56 -6.90
N ARG A 116 -22.30 -5.80 -6.48
CA ARG A 116 -23.30 -6.69 -5.86
C ARG A 116 -23.89 -6.10 -4.57
N GLN A 117 -23.13 -5.29 -3.84
CA GLN A 117 -23.62 -4.53 -2.68
C GLN A 117 -24.40 -3.25 -3.07
N GLY A 118 -24.53 -2.94 -4.37
CA GLY A 118 -25.17 -1.71 -4.85
C GLY A 118 -24.31 -0.45 -4.69
N VAL A 119 -22.99 -0.60 -4.52
CA VAL A 119 -22.06 0.52 -4.36
C VAL A 119 -21.64 1.08 -5.71
N ASP A 120 -21.81 2.40 -5.88
CA ASP A 120 -21.22 3.15 -6.98
C ASP A 120 -19.68 3.09 -6.90
N ARG A 121 -19.03 2.65 -7.99
CA ARG A 121 -17.57 2.56 -8.12
C ARG A 121 -16.87 3.85 -7.72
N ALA A 122 -17.44 5.01 -8.02
CA ALA A 122 -16.84 6.31 -7.71
C ALA A 122 -16.73 6.59 -6.19
N LYS A 123 -17.49 5.86 -5.36
CA LYS A 123 -17.42 5.95 -3.90
C LYS A 123 -16.29 5.10 -3.31
N LEU A 124 -15.80 4.09 -4.01
CA LEU A 124 -14.77 3.19 -3.50
C LEU A 124 -13.47 3.94 -3.22
N GLN A 125 -12.85 3.61 -2.08
CA GLN A 125 -11.59 4.18 -1.64
C GLN A 125 -10.68 3.06 -1.18
N GLY A 126 -9.44 3.09 -1.62
CA GLY A 126 -8.53 2.00 -1.31
C GLY A 126 -7.22 2.08 -2.05
N THR A 127 -6.47 1.00 -1.97
CA THR A 127 -5.13 0.87 -2.54
C THR A 127 -4.91 -0.59 -2.94
N VAL A 128 -4.42 -0.82 -4.15
CA VAL A 128 -3.69 -2.05 -4.47
C VAL A 128 -2.20 -1.78 -4.38
N GLN A 129 -1.40 -2.75 -3.94
CA GLN A 129 0.06 -2.57 -3.92
C GLN A 129 0.60 -2.41 -5.34
N ASN A 130 0.30 -3.35 -6.23
CA ASN A 130 0.51 -3.25 -7.69
C ASN A 130 1.91 -2.71 -8.08
N ASP A 131 2.94 -3.12 -7.33
CA ASP A 131 4.33 -2.76 -7.59
C ASP A 131 5.08 -4.03 -7.98
N ILE A 132 5.26 -4.24 -9.28
CA ILE A 132 5.96 -5.42 -9.77
C ILE A 132 7.49 -5.27 -9.71
N VAL A 133 8.04 -4.06 -9.68
CA VAL A 133 9.49 -3.86 -9.76
C VAL A 133 10.17 -4.49 -8.54
N LYS A 134 9.61 -4.24 -7.35
CA LYS A 134 10.09 -4.88 -6.11
C LYS A 134 9.85 -6.40 -6.05
N GLU A 135 8.92 -6.94 -6.85
CA GLU A 135 8.73 -8.41 -6.94
C GLU A 135 9.91 -9.11 -7.61
N TYR A 136 10.60 -8.46 -8.53
CA TYR A 136 11.81 -9.01 -9.14
C TYR A 136 13.05 -8.84 -8.26
N LEU A 137 13.08 -7.77 -7.45
CA LEU A 137 14.27 -7.39 -6.68
C LEU A 137 14.33 -8.01 -5.29
N SER A 138 13.19 -8.22 -4.62
CA SER A 138 13.19 -8.63 -3.22
C SER A 138 12.12 -9.63 -2.80
N ARG A 139 10.94 -9.67 -3.45
CA ARG A 139 9.78 -10.40 -2.93
C ARG A 139 9.42 -11.70 -3.65
N GLY A 140 9.68 -11.80 -4.95
CA GLY A 140 9.59 -13.06 -5.70
C GLY A 140 8.21 -13.54 -6.14
N THR A 141 7.13 -12.75 -6.00
CA THR A 141 5.75 -13.16 -6.39
C THR A 141 5.31 -12.61 -7.76
N HIS A 142 6.25 -12.51 -8.70
CA HIS A 142 5.96 -12.10 -10.08
C HIS A 142 5.47 -13.30 -10.93
N ILE A 143 4.66 -13.02 -11.96
CA ILE A 143 4.11 -14.05 -12.88
C ILE A 143 4.62 -13.82 -14.30
N TYR A 144 4.45 -12.60 -14.79
CA TYR A 144 4.82 -12.22 -16.17
C TYR A 144 6.24 -11.65 -16.23
N PRO A 145 6.84 -11.50 -17.42
CA PRO A 145 8.06 -10.70 -17.58
C PRO A 145 7.86 -9.20 -17.29
N PRO A 146 8.94 -8.42 -17.09
CA PRO A 146 8.84 -7.02 -16.66
C PRO A 146 7.95 -6.12 -17.53
N LYS A 147 8.09 -6.19 -18.86
CA LYS A 147 7.35 -5.33 -19.80
C LYS A 147 5.82 -5.54 -19.75
N PRO A 148 5.28 -6.77 -19.87
CA PRO A 148 3.84 -7.00 -19.72
C PRO A 148 3.34 -6.68 -18.31
N SER A 149 4.14 -6.90 -17.25
CA SER A 149 3.73 -6.50 -15.91
C SER A 149 3.58 -4.98 -15.76
N LEU A 150 4.53 -4.20 -16.27
CA LEU A 150 4.43 -2.73 -16.26
C LEU A 150 3.20 -2.26 -17.05
N ARG A 151 2.89 -2.94 -18.17
CA ARG A 151 1.68 -2.65 -18.93
C ARG A 151 0.41 -2.82 -18.09
N LEU A 152 0.31 -3.89 -17.31
CA LEU A 152 -0.84 -4.15 -16.42
C LEU A 152 -0.97 -3.10 -15.32
N ILE A 153 0.15 -2.59 -14.78
CA ILE A 153 0.13 -1.45 -13.85
C ILE A 153 -0.54 -0.25 -14.52
N GLY A 154 -0.12 0.08 -15.75
CA GLY A 154 -0.72 1.18 -16.50
C GLY A 154 -2.20 0.97 -16.84
N ASP A 155 -2.65 -0.26 -17.06
CA ASP A 155 -4.07 -0.58 -17.29
C ASP A 155 -4.90 -0.34 -16.02
N VAL A 156 -4.39 -0.75 -14.83
CA VAL A 156 -5.01 -0.46 -13.54
C VAL A 156 -5.06 1.03 -13.25
N VAL A 157 -3.98 1.76 -13.54
CA VAL A 157 -3.94 3.23 -13.41
C VAL A 157 -5.00 3.88 -14.31
N GLY A 158 -5.07 3.50 -15.58
CA GLY A 158 -6.05 4.06 -16.53
C GLY A 158 -7.50 3.74 -16.15
N PHE A 159 -7.77 2.53 -15.64
CA PHE A 159 -9.09 2.14 -15.17
C PHE A 159 -9.52 2.94 -13.93
N THR A 160 -8.71 2.92 -12.88
CA THR A 160 -9.01 3.60 -11.61
C THR A 160 -9.09 5.12 -11.77
N TYR A 161 -8.25 5.71 -12.62
CA TYR A 161 -8.34 7.12 -12.99
C TYR A 161 -9.75 7.53 -13.46
N ARG A 162 -10.39 6.71 -14.32
CA ARG A 162 -11.71 6.98 -14.88
C ARG A 162 -12.86 6.56 -13.96
N GLU A 163 -12.78 5.34 -13.42
CA GLU A 163 -13.93 4.67 -12.80
C GLU A 163 -13.91 4.75 -11.26
N ILE A 164 -12.72 4.88 -10.66
CA ILE A 164 -12.53 4.82 -9.20
C ILE A 164 -11.57 5.93 -8.75
N PRO A 165 -11.94 7.21 -8.92
CA PRO A 165 -11.01 8.35 -8.81
C PRO A 165 -10.42 8.54 -7.41
N LYS A 166 -10.90 7.83 -6.38
CA LYS A 166 -10.37 7.83 -5.01
C LYS A 166 -9.47 6.63 -4.69
N TRP A 167 -9.26 5.72 -5.63
CA TRP A 167 -8.34 4.60 -5.50
C TRP A 167 -6.89 5.04 -5.70
N ASN A 168 -5.96 4.44 -4.96
CA ASN A 168 -4.52 4.57 -5.21
C ASN A 168 -4.10 3.33 -6.03
N PRO A 169 -3.85 3.47 -7.35
CA PRO A 169 -3.66 2.33 -8.25
C PRO A 169 -2.31 1.62 -8.12
N THR A 170 -1.36 2.27 -7.46
CA THR A 170 -0.07 1.70 -7.15
C THR A 170 0.41 2.25 -5.82
N ASN A 171 0.98 1.37 -5.03
CA ASN A 171 1.64 1.67 -3.77
C ASN A 171 3.09 1.24 -3.89
N VAL A 172 3.94 2.13 -4.38
CA VAL A 172 5.36 1.86 -4.62
C VAL A 172 6.02 1.47 -3.30
N CYS A 173 6.47 0.23 -3.21
CA CYS A 173 6.66 -0.47 -1.95
C CYS A 173 8.13 -0.72 -1.70
N SER A 174 8.76 0.27 -1.07
CA SER A 174 10.17 0.21 -0.70
C SER A 174 10.41 -0.67 0.52
N TYR A 175 9.35 -1.00 1.29
CA TYR A 175 9.46 -1.78 2.52
C TYR A 175 10.23 -3.09 2.33
N HIS A 176 9.85 -3.88 1.33
CA HIS A 176 10.47 -5.17 1.05
C HIS A 176 11.93 -5.05 0.59
N LEU A 177 12.33 -3.90 0.04
CA LEU A 177 13.71 -3.68 -0.37
C LEU A 177 14.61 -3.61 0.87
N GLN A 178 14.19 -2.86 1.90
CA GLN A 178 14.93 -2.77 3.15
C GLN A 178 14.92 -4.11 3.92
N GLU A 179 13.80 -4.83 3.93
CA GLU A 179 13.74 -6.19 4.51
C GLU A 179 14.66 -7.19 3.77
N ALA A 180 14.93 -6.98 2.48
CA ALA A 180 15.90 -7.77 1.72
C ALA A 180 17.35 -7.25 1.83
N GLY A 181 17.60 -6.25 2.67
CA GLY A 181 18.94 -5.74 2.97
C GLY A 181 19.34 -4.46 2.22
N ALA A 182 18.42 -3.79 1.52
CA ALA A 182 18.72 -2.48 0.96
C ALA A 182 19.02 -1.45 2.06
N THR A 183 20.07 -0.66 1.87
CA THR A 183 20.35 0.49 2.73
C THR A 183 19.26 1.57 2.57
N PRO A 184 19.09 2.48 3.55
CA PRO A 184 18.14 3.59 3.46
C PRO A 184 18.26 4.43 2.17
N VAL A 185 19.48 4.58 1.64
CA VAL A 185 19.74 5.30 0.37
C VAL A 185 19.24 4.50 -0.83
N GLN A 186 19.53 3.19 -0.86
CA GLN A 186 19.07 2.30 -1.92
C GLN A 186 17.55 2.18 -1.93
N GLU A 187 16.93 2.01 -0.77
CA GLU A 187 15.47 1.98 -0.61
C GLU A 187 14.84 3.22 -1.26
N LEU A 188 15.31 4.41 -0.88
CA LEU A 188 14.78 5.67 -1.41
C LEU A 188 15.01 5.80 -2.91
N ALA A 189 16.23 5.52 -3.38
CA ALA A 189 16.56 5.64 -4.79
C ALA A 189 15.72 4.69 -5.66
N TYR A 190 15.58 3.43 -5.24
CA TYR A 190 14.83 2.41 -5.97
C TYR A 190 13.32 2.70 -5.97
N ALA A 191 12.75 3.18 -4.86
CA ALA A 191 11.33 3.55 -4.83
C ALA A 191 11.03 4.74 -5.75
N LEU A 192 11.83 5.80 -5.69
CA LEU A 192 11.62 6.97 -6.54
C LEU A 192 11.85 6.64 -8.02
N ALA A 193 12.85 5.82 -8.34
CA ALA A 193 13.07 5.34 -9.71
C ALA A 193 11.89 4.47 -10.21
N THR A 194 11.33 3.62 -9.34
CA THR A 194 10.14 2.81 -9.67
C THR A 194 8.93 3.69 -9.95
N ALA A 195 8.69 4.70 -9.10
CA ALA A 195 7.60 5.65 -9.31
C ALA A 195 7.76 6.44 -10.62
N ILE A 196 8.99 6.84 -10.97
CA ILE A 196 9.30 7.48 -12.24
C ILE A 196 8.99 6.54 -13.41
N ALA A 197 9.44 5.28 -13.37
CA ALA A 197 9.19 4.31 -14.44
C ALA A 197 7.70 4.06 -14.67
N VAL A 198 6.90 3.98 -13.59
CA VAL A 198 5.43 3.85 -13.69
C VAL A 198 4.82 5.12 -14.29
N LEU A 199 5.23 6.30 -13.83
CA LEU A 199 4.71 7.57 -14.35
C LEU A 199 5.04 7.80 -15.82
N ASP A 200 6.25 7.44 -16.25
CA ASP A 200 6.67 7.53 -17.64
C ASP A 200 5.83 6.59 -18.54
N ASP A 201 5.49 5.37 -18.08
CA ASP A 201 4.62 4.44 -18.84
C ASP A 201 3.16 4.91 -18.95
N VAL A 202 2.64 5.58 -17.92
CA VAL A 202 1.22 6.03 -17.89
C VAL A 202 0.98 7.40 -18.52
N ARG A 203 2.03 8.22 -18.72
CA ARG A 203 1.90 9.59 -19.24
C ARG A 203 1.16 9.67 -20.59
N GLY A 204 1.30 8.65 -21.43
CA GLY A 204 0.60 8.55 -22.72
C GLY A 204 -0.79 7.89 -22.66
N ARG A 205 -1.25 7.45 -21.48
CA ARG A 205 -2.51 6.69 -21.31
C ARG A 205 -3.66 7.54 -20.80
N VAL A 206 -3.39 8.78 -20.41
CA VAL A 206 -4.38 9.74 -19.92
C VAL A 206 -4.22 11.07 -20.67
N PRO A 207 -5.28 11.90 -20.76
CA PRO A 207 -5.14 13.26 -21.27
C PRO A 207 -4.07 14.03 -20.48
N GLU A 208 -3.26 14.83 -21.18
CA GLU A 208 -2.16 15.58 -20.56
C GLU A 208 -2.64 16.49 -19.42
N ALA A 209 -3.78 17.14 -19.60
CA ALA A 209 -4.42 17.99 -18.59
C ALA A 209 -4.80 17.23 -17.29
N ASP A 210 -4.97 15.92 -17.37
CA ASP A 210 -5.35 15.08 -16.25
C ASP A 210 -4.18 14.31 -15.64
N PHE A 211 -2.99 14.34 -16.25
CA PHE A 211 -1.81 13.67 -15.74
C PHE A 211 -1.46 14.04 -14.28
N PRO A 212 -1.57 15.32 -13.84
CA PRO A 212 -1.41 15.68 -12.42
C PRO A 212 -2.30 14.88 -11.46
N LYS A 213 -3.53 14.53 -11.89
CA LYS A 213 -4.46 13.74 -11.07
C LYS A 213 -3.92 12.33 -10.84
N VAL A 214 -3.30 11.73 -11.85
CA VAL A 214 -2.63 10.42 -11.73
C VAL A 214 -1.45 10.51 -10.79
N VAL A 215 -0.58 11.52 -10.94
CA VAL A 215 0.58 11.73 -10.04
C VAL A 215 0.11 11.83 -8.58
N GLY A 216 -0.96 12.58 -8.31
CA GLY A 216 -1.53 12.72 -6.97
C GLY A 216 -2.17 11.45 -6.39
N ARG A 217 -2.28 10.36 -7.16
CA ARG A 217 -2.78 9.05 -6.74
C ARG A 217 -1.70 7.99 -6.57
N ILE A 218 -0.47 8.27 -6.99
CA ILE A 218 0.69 7.43 -6.63
C ILE A 218 0.87 7.50 -5.12
N SER A 219 0.89 6.34 -4.46
CA SER A 219 1.23 6.24 -3.04
C SER A 219 2.48 5.39 -2.84
N PHE A 220 3.03 5.44 -1.64
CA PHE A 220 4.24 4.72 -1.26
C PHE A 220 4.00 3.87 0.00
N PHE A 221 4.76 2.79 0.14
CA PHE A 221 4.81 1.99 1.36
C PHE A 221 6.26 1.80 1.78
N VAL A 222 6.63 2.47 2.87
CA VAL A 222 8.02 2.61 3.31
C VAL A 222 8.28 1.77 4.55
N ASN A 223 9.55 1.42 4.75
CA ASN A 223 10.02 0.81 5.99
C ASN A 223 10.55 1.89 6.94
N ALA A 224 10.62 1.58 8.23
CA ALA A 224 11.34 2.37 9.21
C ALA A 224 12.01 1.43 10.22
N GLY A 225 13.35 1.39 10.22
CA GLY A 225 14.12 0.60 11.17
C GLY A 225 14.58 1.36 12.43
N ILE A 226 15.29 0.64 13.30
CA ILE A 226 15.67 1.13 14.63
C ILE A 226 16.58 2.38 14.64
N ARG A 227 17.22 2.70 13.50
CA ARG A 227 18.11 3.85 13.34
C ARG A 227 17.32 5.15 13.24
N PHE A 228 16.70 5.57 14.34
CA PHE A 228 15.76 6.68 14.44
C PHE A 228 16.13 7.93 13.62
N VAL A 229 17.33 8.48 13.80
CA VAL A 229 17.76 9.70 13.09
C VAL A 229 17.88 9.46 11.58
N THR A 230 18.42 8.31 11.19
CA THR A 230 18.57 7.94 9.78
C THR A 230 17.21 7.81 9.11
N GLU A 231 16.26 7.13 9.76
CA GLU A 231 14.92 6.94 9.22
C GLU A 231 14.13 8.25 9.14
N LEU A 232 14.24 9.11 10.17
CA LEU A 232 13.63 10.44 10.16
C LEU A 232 14.16 11.28 8.99
N CYS A 233 15.47 11.28 8.76
CA CYS A 233 16.09 11.96 7.63
C CYS A 233 15.68 11.36 6.29
N LYS A 234 15.63 10.02 6.17
CA LYS A 234 15.16 9.31 4.97
C LYS A 234 13.74 9.74 4.60
N MET A 235 12.84 9.80 5.58
CA MET A 235 11.46 10.20 5.34
C MET A 235 11.33 11.65 4.88
N ARG A 236 12.15 12.57 5.39
CA ARG A 236 12.19 13.95 4.91
C ARG A 236 12.73 14.04 3.48
N ALA A 237 13.81 13.31 3.19
CA ALA A 237 14.38 13.24 1.85
C ALA A 237 13.38 12.68 0.82
N PHE A 238 12.61 11.65 1.18
CA PHE A 238 11.53 11.13 0.32
C PHE A 238 10.54 12.21 -0.10
N VAL A 239 10.09 13.04 0.86
CA VAL A 239 9.12 14.10 0.60
C VAL A 239 9.70 15.19 -0.29
N GLU A 240 10.92 15.64 0.03
CA GLU A 240 11.60 16.72 -0.70
C GLU A 240 11.92 16.30 -2.14
N LEU A 241 12.49 15.11 -2.33
CA LEU A 241 12.83 14.60 -3.65
C LEU A 241 11.59 14.27 -4.49
N TRP A 242 10.51 13.74 -3.88
CA TRP A 242 9.28 13.50 -4.61
C TRP A 242 8.62 14.80 -5.09
N ASP A 243 8.62 15.86 -4.27
CA ASP A 243 8.13 17.18 -4.69
C ASP A 243 8.97 17.74 -5.85
N GLU A 244 10.30 17.66 -5.76
CA GLU A 244 11.23 18.08 -6.81
C GLU A 244 10.98 17.31 -8.12
N ILE A 245 10.95 15.97 -8.08
CA ILE A 245 10.68 15.12 -9.25
C ILE A 245 9.34 15.50 -9.89
N CYS A 246 8.27 15.63 -9.10
CA CYS A 246 6.96 15.95 -9.64
C CYS A 246 6.89 17.35 -10.26
N ARG A 247 7.58 18.33 -9.66
CA ARG A 247 7.63 19.70 -10.17
C ARG A 247 8.49 19.80 -11.42
N ASP A 248 9.73 19.33 -11.37
CA ASP A 248 10.75 19.64 -12.36
C ASP A 248 10.72 18.67 -13.56
N ARG A 249 10.45 17.38 -13.31
CA ARG A 249 10.36 16.38 -14.40
C ARG A 249 8.99 16.37 -15.07
N TYR A 250 7.93 16.52 -14.28
CA TYR A 250 6.55 16.34 -14.74
C TYR A 250 5.74 17.63 -14.86
N GLY A 251 6.27 18.77 -14.41
CA GLY A 251 5.58 20.06 -14.52
C GLY A 251 4.28 20.14 -13.72
N VAL A 252 4.11 19.31 -12.68
CA VAL A 252 2.90 19.32 -11.86
C VAL A 252 2.92 20.55 -10.97
N GLU A 253 2.10 21.56 -11.24
CA GLU A 253 2.15 22.83 -10.49
C GLU A 253 1.38 22.85 -9.18
N ASP A 254 0.31 22.05 -9.05
CA ASP A 254 -0.47 21.98 -7.81
C ASP A 254 0.24 21.14 -6.73
N PRO A 255 0.64 21.74 -5.59
CA PRO A 255 1.27 21.00 -4.48
C PRO A 255 0.42 19.87 -3.90
N ALA A 256 -0.92 19.91 -4.07
CA ALA A 256 -1.81 18.83 -3.62
C ALA A 256 -1.57 17.51 -4.38
N HIS A 257 -1.17 17.61 -5.64
CA HIS A 257 -0.83 16.49 -6.51
C HIS A 257 0.63 16.03 -6.37
N ARG A 258 1.52 16.87 -5.82
CA ARG A 258 2.92 16.50 -5.53
C ARG A 258 3.16 15.94 -4.13
N ARG A 259 2.13 15.92 -3.27
CA ARG A 259 2.29 15.44 -1.89
C ARG A 259 2.73 13.98 -1.87
N PHE A 260 3.83 13.69 -1.18
CA PHE A 260 4.27 12.31 -0.90
C PHE A 260 3.28 11.63 0.05
N ARG A 261 2.45 10.73 -0.48
CA ARG A 261 1.42 9.99 0.26
C ARG A 261 1.93 8.60 0.55
N TYR A 262 2.07 8.26 1.83
CA TYR A 262 2.63 6.96 2.16
C TYR A 262 1.99 6.31 3.38
N GLY A 263 2.01 4.98 3.37
CA GLY A 263 1.89 4.15 4.56
C GLY A 263 3.28 3.72 5.02
N VAL A 264 3.40 3.39 6.31
CA VAL A 264 4.63 2.81 6.87
C VAL A 264 4.32 1.50 7.56
N GLN A 265 5.23 0.55 7.42
CA GLN A 265 5.39 -0.55 8.35
C GLN A 265 6.79 -0.47 8.96
N VAL A 266 6.87 -0.61 10.28
CA VAL A 266 8.17 -0.66 10.95
C VAL A 266 8.92 -1.94 10.59
N ASN A 267 10.24 -1.90 10.65
CA ASN A 267 11.10 -2.99 10.21
C ASN A 267 10.85 -4.28 11.01
N SER A 268 10.51 -5.37 10.34
CA SER A 268 10.27 -6.65 11.02
C SER A 268 11.58 -7.42 11.20
N LEU A 269 12.52 -7.30 10.27
CA LEU A 269 13.83 -7.96 10.31
C LEU A 269 14.65 -7.62 11.57
N GLY A 270 14.44 -6.44 12.16
CA GLY A 270 15.10 -6.00 13.40
C GLY A 270 14.50 -6.59 14.69
N LEU A 271 13.38 -7.31 14.60
CA LEU A 271 12.71 -7.92 15.75
C LEU A 271 13.34 -9.28 16.09
N THR A 272 13.29 -9.66 17.35
CA THR A 272 14.01 -10.85 17.85
C THR A 272 13.05 -11.89 18.44
N GLU A 273 13.25 -13.17 18.12
CA GLU A 273 12.56 -14.30 18.74
C GLU A 273 12.96 -14.40 20.23
N GLN A 274 14.25 -14.21 20.53
CA GLN A 274 14.73 -14.17 21.90
C GLN A 274 14.32 -12.86 22.57
N GLN A 275 13.78 -12.97 23.79
CA GLN A 275 13.28 -11.84 24.58
C GLN A 275 12.33 -10.95 23.76
N PRO A 276 11.23 -11.53 23.24
CA PRO A 276 10.35 -10.86 22.29
C PRO A 276 9.62 -9.66 22.91
N GLU A 277 9.54 -9.55 24.23
CA GLU A 277 9.06 -8.37 24.95
C GLU A 277 9.83 -7.09 24.58
N ASN A 278 11.11 -7.21 24.22
CA ASN A 278 11.94 -6.08 23.77
C ASN A 278 11.45 -5.50 22.43
N ASN A 279 10.73 -6.29 21.61
CA ASN A 279 10.21 -5.85 20.33
C ASN A 279 9.19 -4.71 20.48
N VAL A 280 8.46 -4.65 21.61
CA VAL A 280 7.53 -3.53 21.90
C VAL A 280 8.27 -2.18 21.86
N HIS A 281 9.46 -2.12 22.45
CA HIS A 281 10.27 -0.91 22.48
C HIS A 281 10.93 -0.61 21.13
N ARG A 282 11.33 -1.65 20.38
CA ARG A 282 11.85 -1.49 19.01
C ARG A 282 10.80 -0.86 18.10
N ILE A 283 9.61 -1.46 18.07
CA ILE A 283 8.44 -0.98 17.30
C ILE A 283 8.11 0.48 17.65
N LEU A 284 8.15 0.83 18.95
CA LEU A 284 7.93 2.21 19.40
C LEU A 284 8.94 3.18 18.79
N ILE A 285 10.24 2.89 18.89
CA ILE A 285 11.31 3.77 18.37
C ILE A 285 11.20 3.92 16.85
N GLU A 286 10.96 2.82 16.15
CA GLU A 286 10.78 2.78 14.69
C GLU A 286 9.59 3.63 14.24
N MET A 287 8.46 3.53 14.96
CA MET A 287 7.28 4.33 14.71
C MET A 287 7.52 5.83 14.96
N LEU A 288 8.29 6.17 15.99
CA LEU A 288 8.60 7.57 16.32
C LEU A 288 9.41 8.25 15.22
N ALA A 289 10.31 7.53 14.55
CA ALA A 289 11.12 8.10 13.47
C ALA A 289 10.26 8.68 12.33
N VAL A 290 9.10 8.07 12.09
CA VAL A 290 8.16 8.50 11.06
C VAL A 290 7.12 9.48 11.60
N THR A 291 6.54 9.20 12.77
CA THR A 291 5.44 10.01 13.31
C THR A 291 5.87 11.39 13.79
N LEU A 292 7.13 11.56 14.19
CA LEU A 292 7.70 12.86 14.57
C LEU A 292 8.17 13.70 13.38
N SER A 293 8.14 13.16 12.16
CA SER A 293 8.50 13.93 10.97
C SER A 293 7.35 14.85 10.55
N LYS A 294 7.41 16.13 10.96
CA LYS A 294 6.34 17.11 10.72
C LYS A 294 5.94 17.24 9.24
N ASN A 295 6.93 17.18 8.34
CA ASN A 295 6.72 17.35 6.89
C ASN A 295 6.53 16.02 6.15
N ALA A 296 6.95 14.88 6.74
CA ALA A 296 6.69 13.55 6.23
C ALA A 296 5.68 12.87 7.14
N ARG A 297 4.40 13.13 6.85
CA ARG A 297 3.32 12.61 7.67
C ARG A 297 2.73 11.33 7.07
N ALA A 298 2.87 10.23 7.80
CA ALA A 298 2.26 8.96 7.43
C ALA A 298 0.73 9.06 7.36
N ARG A 299 0.14 8.45 6.34
CA ARG A 299 -1.32 8.36 6.16
C ARG A 299 -1.89 7.10 6.79
N ALA A 300 -1.11 6.04 6.80
CA ALA A 300 -1.41 4.78 7.44
C ALA A 300 -0.16 4.27 8.17
N VAL A 301 -0.37 3.68 9.34
CA VAL A 301 0.69 3.02 10.12
C VAL A 301 0.25 1.59 10.35
N GLN A 302 1.16 0.67 10.03
CA GLN A 302 1.03 -0.76 10.31
C GLN A 302 2.17 -1.16 11.26
N LEU A 303 1.81 -1.84 12.34
CA LEU A 303 2.76 -2.31 13.34
C LEU A 303 2.71 -3.85 13.37
N PRO A 304 3.86 -4.53 13.34
CA PRO A 304 3.92 -5.97 13.57
C PRO A 304 3.55 -6.29 15.02
N ALA A 305 3.30 -7.57 15.29
CA ALA A 305 3.13 -8.03 16.66
C ALA A 305 4.50 -8.09 17.37
N TRP A 306 4.49 -8.09 18.71
CA TRP A 306 5.72 -8.21 19.49
C TRP A 306 6.40 -9.58 19.32
N ASN A 307 5.66 -10.59 18.84
CA ASN A 307 6.10 -11.96 18.58
C ASN A 307 6.17 -12.27 17.07
N GLU A 308 6.54 -11.29 16.26
CA GLU A 308 6.66 -11.44 14.79
C GLU A 308 7.77 -12.41 14.36
N ALA A 309 8.89 -12.43 15.10
CA ALA A 309 10.09 -13.20 14.80
C ALA A 309 9.98 -14.66 15.26
#